data_AF-A0A226NAV6-F1
#
_entry.id   AF-A0A226NAV6-F1
#
_cell.length_a   1.000
_cell.length_b   1.000
_cell.length_c   1.000
_cell.angle_alpha   90.00
_cell.angle_beta   90.00
_cell.angle_gamma   90.00
#
_symmetry.space_group_name_H-M   'P 1'
#
loop_
_entity.id
_entity.type
_entity.pdbx_description
1 polymer ?
#
loop_
_entity_poly.entity_id
_entity_poly.type
_entity_poly.pdbx_seq_one_letter_code
_entity_poly.pdbx_strand_id
1 'polypeptide(L)'
;MHILGQYGKDNAAAICDLFLECMPEYPLDKPDAEGNTVLLLAYMKGNANLCRAIVRAGARLGVNNNQGVNIFNYQVATKQLLFRLLDMLTKEPPWCDGSNCYECTAKFGVTTRKHHCRHCGRLLCHKCSTKEIPIIKFDLNKPVRVCNICFDVLTLGGVS
;
A
#
# COMPACT_ATOMS: atom_id res chain seq x y z
N MET A 1 0.33 15.59 9.09
CA MET A 1 1.15 14.42 8.67
C MET A 1 1.82 14.58 7.30
N HIS A 2 1.19 15.18 6.27
CA HIS A 2 1.82 15.36 4.94
C HIS A 2 3.17 16.10 4.94
N ILE A 3 3.32 17.16 5.75
CA ILE A 3 4.60 17.89 5.92
C ILE A 3 5.71 16.94 6.38
N LEU A 4 5.39 16.02 7.30
CA LEU A 4 6.33 15.01 7.77
C LEU A 4 6.70 14.02 6.67
N GLY A 5 5.74 13.60 5.84
CA GLY A 5 6.01 12.77 4.65
C GLY A 5 6.90 13.46 3.62
N GLN A 6 6.71 14.77 3.42
CA GLN A 6 7.41 15.54 2.39
C GLN A 6 8.82 15.96 2.81
N TYR A 7 9.01 16.32 4.08
CA TYR A 7 10.25 16.96 4.56
C TYR A 7 10.91 16.24 5.74
N GLY A 8 10.26 15.22 6.30
CA GLY A 8 10.78 14.46 7.43
C GLY A 8 12.08 13.72 7.09
N LYS A 9 13.02 13.78 8.03
CA LYS A 9 14.33 13.11 7.93
C LYS A 9 14.38 11.91 8.89
N ASP A 10 15.50 11.72 9.57
CA ASP A 10 15.76 10.51 10.37
C ASP A 10 14.81 10.34 11.56
N ASN A 11 14.38 11.45 12.18
CA ASN A 11 13.44 11.45 13.30
C ASN A 11 11.96 11.35 12.87
N ALA A 12 11.68 11.30 11.57
CA ALA A 12 10.30 11.39 11.09
C ALA A 12 9.43 10.22 11.54
N ALA A 13 10.00 9.01 11.63
CA ALA A 13 9.26 7.84 12.12
C ALA A 13 8.84 8.01 13.59
N ALA A 14 9.77 8.42 14.46
CA ALA A 14 9.48 8.66 15.88
C ALA A 14 8.44 9.77 16.08
N ILE A 15 8.50 10.84 15.29
CA ILE A 15 7.47 11.90 15.30
C ILE A 15 6.11 11.33 14.86
N CYS A 16 6.09 10.47 13.84
CA CYS A 16 4.86 9.85 13.35
C CYS A 16 4.24 8.95 14.41
N ASP A 17 5.04 8.09 15.05
CA ASP A 17 4.58 7.17 16.10
C ASP A 17 3.99 7.95 17.29
N LEU A 18 4.74 8.93 17.83
CA LEU A 18 4.26 9.77 18.94
C LEU A 18 2.97 10.54 18.58
N PHE A 19 2.89 11.06 17.36
CA PHE A 19 1.71 11.79 16.91
C PHE A 19 0.47 10.88 16.85
N LEU A 20 0.62 9.64 16.39
CA LEU A 20 -0.46 8.67 16.28
C LEU A 20 -0.86 8.07 17.63
N GLU A 21 0.07 7.98 18.58
CA GLU A 21 -0.25 7.68 19.98
C GLU A 21 -1.16 8.77 20.58
N CYS A 22 -0.86 10.04 20.32
CA CYS A 22 -1.66 11.17 20.78
C CYS A 22 -2.99 11.34 20.02
N MET A 23 -3.04 10.91 18.76
CA MET A 23 -4.24 10.99 17.90
C MET A 23 -4.48 9.67 17.14
N PRO A 24 -5.01 8.64 17.81
CA PRO A 24 -5.19 7.31 17.22
C PRO A 24 -6.13 7.27 16.01
N GLU A 25 -7.10 8.19 15.97
CA GLU A 25 -8.10 8.27 14.89
C GLU A 25 -7.69 9.22 13.76
N TYR A 26 -6.44 9.69 13.73
CA TYR A 26 -5.98 10.58 12.68
C TYR A 26 -6.19 9.94 11.29
N PRO A 27 -6.81 10.64 10.32
CA PRO A 27 -7.15 10.06 9.03
C PRO A 27 -5.90 9.95 8.14
N LEU A 28 -5.12 8.88 8.34
CA LEU A 28 -3.80 8.67 7.74
C LEU A 28 -3.83 8.62 6.20
N ASP A 29 -4.94 8.13 5.65
CA ASP A 29 -5.15 8.01 4.20
C ASP A 29 -5.78 9.26 3.57
N LYS A 30 -6.07 10.32 4.35
CA LYS A 30 -6.65 11.54 3.80
C LYS A 30 -5.64 12.18 2.86
N PRO A 31 -5.97 12.38 1.57
CA PRO A 31 -5.04 12.98 0.62
C PRO A 31 -4.87 14.49 0.86
N ASP A 32 -3.75 15.03 0.39
CA ASP A 32 -3.55 16.47 0.21
C ASP A 32 -4.28 17.00 -1.05
N ALA A 33 -4.02 18.26 -1.42
CA ALA A 33 -4.65 18.90 -2.59
C ALA A 33 -4.32 18.23 -3.93
N GLU A 34 -3.18 17.55 -4.02
CA GLU A 34 -2.72 16.83 -5.20
C GLU A 34 -3.17 15.35 -5.20
N GLY A 35 -3.89 14.91 -4.16
CA GLY A 35 -4.31 13.53 -3.99
C GLY A 35 -3.26 12.67 -3.28
N ASN A 36 -2.11 13.21 -2.87
CA ASN A 36 -1.06 12.40 -2.28
C ASN A 36 -1.41 12.05 -0.82
N THR A 37 -1.24 10.78 -0.46
CA THR A 37 -1.26 10.36 0.95
C THR A 37 0.12 10.57 1.58
N VAL A 38 0.19 10.63 2.92
CA VAL A 38 1.48 10.67 3.61
C VAL A 38 2.37 9.48 3.22
N LEU A 39 1.80 8.29 3.00
CA LEU A 39 2.55 7.11 2.59
C LEU A 39 3.22 7.31 1.24
N LEU A 40 2.49 7.86 0.26
CA LEU A 40 3.04 8.14 -1.06
C LEU A 40 4.18 9.18 -0.96
N LEU A 41 3.99 10.27 -0.24
CA LEU A 41 5.02 11.30 -0.05
C LEU A 41 6.30 10.71 0.59
N ALA A 42 6.15 9.96 1.68
CA ALA A 42 7.28 9.31 2.35
C ALA A 42 8.01 8.32 1.43
N TYR A 43 7.26 7.57 0.63
CA TYR A 43 7.80 6.60 -0.34
C TYR A 43 8.58 7.30 -1.46
N MET A 44 8.04 8.40 -2.01
CA MET A 44 8.70 9.20 -3.04
C MET A 44 10.02 9.80 -2.56
N LYS A 45 10.13 10.12 -1.27
CA LYS A 45 11.36 10.60 -0.63
C LYS A 45 12.33 9.48 -0.25
N GLY A 46 11.95 8.22 -0.42
CA GLY A 46 12.75 7.07 0.00
C GLY A 46 12.89 6.95 1.52
N ASN A 47 12.04 7.61 2.31
CA ASN A 47 12.09 7.56 3.77
C ASN A 47 11.52 6.23 4.27
N ALA A 48 12.33 5.18 4.21
CA ALA A 48 11.93 3.82 4.52
C ALA A 48 11.43 3.64 5.96
N ASN A 49 12.03 4.34 6.93
CA ASN A 49 11.61 4.30 8.33
C ASN A 49 10.18 4.85 8.49
N LEU A 50 9.92 6.02 7.89
CA LEU A 50 8.60 6.64 7.95
C LEU A 50 7.55 5.80 7.20
N CYS A 51 7.88 5.24 6.04
CA CYS A 51 6.98 4.32 5.33
C CYS A 51 6.58 3.13 6.22
N ARG A 52 7.53 2.53 6.94
CA ARG A 52 7.26 1.42 7.86
C ARG A 52 6.33 1.81 9.00
N ALA A 53 6.54 2.98 9.61
CA ALA A 53 5.68 3.49 10.67
C ALA A 53 4.24 3.69 10.17
N ILE A 54 4.08 4.36 9.02
CA ILE A 54 2.78 4.62 8.39
C ILE A 54 2.05 3.32 8.01
N VAL A 55 2.76 2.33 7.46
CA VAL A 55 2.17 1.02 7.13
C VAL A 55 1.74 0.26 8.38
N ARG A 56 2.54 0.27 9.46
CA ARG A 56 2.18 -0.35 10.75
C ARG A 56 0.97 0.30 11.39
N ALA A 57 0.83 1.61 11.24
CA ALA A 57 -0.34 2.37 11.65
C ALA A 57 -1.61 2.06 10.84
N GLY A 58 -1.51 1.23 9.79
CA GLY A 58 -2.67 0.74 9.03
C GLY A 58 -3.04 1.60 7.83
N ALA A 59 -2.11 2.39 7.27
CA ALA A 59 -2.37 3.09 6.01
C ALA A 59 -2.73 2.14 4.87
N ARG A 60 -3.60 2.60 3.97
CA ARG A 60 -3.86 1.95 2.68
C ARG A 60 -2.65 2.10 1.76
N LEU A 61 -2.07 0.98 1.35
CA LEU A 61 -0.86 0.98 0.52
C LEU A 61 -1.09 1.54 -0.90
N GLY A 62 -2.28 1.31 -1.46
CA GLY A 62 -2.52 1.48 -2.89
C GLY A 62 -3.20 2.78 -3.32
N VAL A 63 -3.41 3.76 -2.43
CA VAL A 63 -4.21 4.95 -2.75
C VAL A 63 -3.56 5.75 -3.87
N ASN A 64 -4.33 6.03 -4.92
CA ASN A 64 -3.91 6.85 -6.04
C ASN A 64 -4.04 8.34 -5.71
N ASN A 65 -3.06 9.12 -6.14
CA ASN A 65 -3.20 10.57 -6.23
C ASN A 65 -4.00 11.00 -7.46
N ASN A 66 -4.13 12.32 -7.68
CA ASN A 66 -4.90 12.86 -8.80
C ASN A 66 -4.34 12.48 -10.19
N GLN A 67 -3.08 12.04 -10.25
CA GLN A 67 -2.42 11.56 -11.47
C GLN A 67 -2.45 10.02 -11.59
N GLY A 68 -3.12 9.31 -10.68
CA GLY A 68 -3.17 7.85 -10.69
C GLY A 68 -1.90 7.17 -10.18
N VAL A 69 -1.03 7.90 -9.48
CA VAL A 69 0.24 7.40 -8.94
C VAL A 69 0.04 6.93 -7.51
N ASN A 70 0.67 5.80 -7.17
CA ASN A 70 0.74 5.20 -5.84
C ASN A 70 2.11 4.51 -5.65
N ILE A 71 2.36 3.91 -4.49
CA ILE A 71 3.68 3.30 -4.20
C ILE A 71 4.03 2.07 -5.07
N PHE A 72 3.06 1.49 -5.79
CA PHE A 72 3.26 0.32 -6.66
C PHE A 72 3.69 0.69 -8.08
N ASN A 73 3.32 1.89 -8.55
CA ASN A 73 3.64 2.36 -9.91
C ASN A 73 4.57 3.58 -9.96
N TYR A 74 4.85 4.21 -8.80
CA TYR A 74 5.85 5.28 -8.71
C TYR A 74 7.23 4.77 -9.13
N GLN A 75 7.87 5.51 -10.03
CA GLN A 75 9.16 5.13 -10.60
C GLN A 75 10.28 5.31 -9.58
N VAL A 76 11.00 4.22 -9.32
CA VAL A 76 12.13 4.15 -8.39
C VAL A 76 13.23 3.32 -9.02
N ALA A 77 14.48 3.53 -8.60
CA ALA A 77 15.62 2.75 -9.10
C ALA A 77 15.46 1.25 -8.82
N THR A 78 14.88 0.88 -7.67
CA THR A 78 14.63 -0.52 -7.29
C THR A 78 13.30 -0.66 -6.54
N LYS A 79 12.63 -1.83 -6.69
CA LYS A 79 11.39 -2.15 -5.95
C LYS A 79 11.63 -2.70 -4.54
N GLN A 80 12.86 -2.63 -4.02
CA GLN A 80 13.24 -3.25 -2.75
C GLN A 80 12.46 -2.68 -1.56
N LEU A 81 12.23 -1.37 -1.53
CA LEU A 81 11.42 -0.77 -0.45
C LEU A 81 9.98 -1.29 -0.49
N LEU A 82 9.33 -1.29 -1.66
CA LEU A 82 7.98 -1.82 -1.83
C LEU A 82 7.89 -3.27 -1.34
N PHE A 83 8.83 -4.12 -1.75
CA PHE A 83 8.79 -5.54 -1.41
C PHE A 83 8.97 -5.74 0.10
N ARG A 84 9.88 -5.00 0.74
CA ARG A 84 10.03 -5.01 2.21
C ARG A 84 8.76 -4.52 2.93
N LEU A 85 8.09 -3.50 2.41
CA LEU A 85 6.82 -3.00 2.98
C LEU A 85 5.68 -4.02 2.87
N LEU A 86 5.66 -4.83 1.81
CA LEU A 86 4.68 -5.91 1.62
C LEU A 86 5.01 -7.13 2.48
N ASP A 87 6.29 -7.44 2.63
CA ASP A 87 6.74 -8.57 3.43
C ASP A 87 6.53 -8.34 4.94
N MET A 88 6.72 -7.12 5.42
CA MET A 88 6.48 -6.77 6.83
C MET A 88 5.01 -6.78 7.27
N LEU A 89 4.05 -6.88 6.35
CA LEU A 89 2.64 -6.93 6.72
C LEU A 89 2.37 -8.19 7.55
N THR A 90 1.67 -8.03 8.67
CA THR A 90 1.28 -9.10 9.59
C THR A 90 -0.23 -9.35 9.63
N LYS A 91 -1.03 -8.50 8.99
CA LYS A 91 -2.48 -8.63 8.87
C LYS A 91 -2.96 -8.01 7.57
N GLU A 92 -4.19 -8.36 7.17
CA GLU A 92 -4.82 -7.77 5.99
C GLU A 92 -4.94 -6.24 6.16
N PRO A 93 -4.35 -5.43 5.25
CA PRO A 93 -4.45 -3.99 5.31
C PRO A 93 -5.84 -3.51 4.84
N PRO A 94 -6.26 -2.28 5.19
CA PRO A 94 -7.53 -1.76 4.73
C PRO A 94 -7.61 -1.74 3.20
N TRP A 95 -8.77 -2.11 2.67
CA TRP A 95 -9.00 -2.12 1.23
C TRP A 95 -9.12 -0.70 0.68
N CYS A 96 -8.49 -0.48 -0.47
CA CYS A 96 -8.68 0.74 -1.24
C CYS A 96 -10.03 0.68 -1.97
N ASP A 97 -10.59 1.85 -2.29
CA ASP A 97 -11.76 1.96 -3.16
C ASP A 97 -11.56 3.03 -4.23
N GLY A 98 -12.23 2.87 -5.37
CA GLY A 98 -12.10 3.76 -6.53
C GLY A 98 -12.91 3.29 -7.73
N SER A 99 -12.87 4.06 -8.81
CA SER A 99 -13.63 3.80 -10.05
C SER A 99 -12.85 3.03 -11.11
N ASN A 100 -11.55 2.81 -10.91
CA ASN A 100 -10.65 2.23 -11.90
C ASN A 100 -9.70 1.22 -11.25
N CYS A 101 -9.25 0.24 -12.02
CA CYS A 101 -8.19 -0.69 -11.60
C CYS A 101 -6.91 0.09 -11.31
N TYR A 102 -6.29 -0.15 -10.15
CA TYR A 102 -5.09 0.56 -9.73
C TYR A 102 -3.80 0.06 -10.40
N GLU A 103 -3.90 -0.95 -11.27
CA GLU A 103 -2.78 -1.48 -12.06
C GLU A 103 -2.89 -1.05 -13.53
N CYS A 104 -4.01 -1.37 -14.19
CA CYS A 104 -4.18 -1.14 -15.63
C CYS A 104 -5.14 0.02 -15.98
N THR A 105 -5.58 0.80 -14.98
CA THR A 105 -6.50 1.95 -15.12
C THR A 105 -7.88 1.66 -15.74
N ALA A 106 -8.18 0.40 -16.08
CA ALA A 106 -9.49 -0.01 -16.60
C ALA A 106 -10.64 0.42 -15.67
N LYS A 107 -11.62 1.14 -16.23
CA LYS A 107 -12.80 1.61 -15.49
C LYS A 107 -13.68 0.43 -15.07
N PHE A 108 -14.10 0.43 -13.82
CA PHE A 108 -15.06 -0.55 -13.31
C PHE A 108 -16.49 -0.20 -13.75
N GLY A 109 -17.32 -1.23 -13.88
CA GLY A 109 -18.70 -1.11 -14.32
C GLY A 109 -19.39 -2.46 -14.37
N VAL A 110 -20.31 -2.63 -15.32
CA VAL A 110 -21.08 -3.87 -15.49
C VAL A 110 -20.20 -5.04 -15.94
N THR A 111 -19.25 -4.79 -16.85
CA THR A 111 -18.38 -5.82 -17.44
C THR A 111 -17.08 -6.03 -16.65
N THR A 112 -16.49 -4.96 -16.12
CA THR A 112 -15.26 -5.02 -15.31
C THR A 112 -15.60 -4.84 -13.84
N ARG A 113 -15.56 -5.92 -13.06
CA ARG A 113 -15.87 -5.91 -11.62
C ARG A 113 -14.65 -5.57 -10.77
N LYS A 114 -14.93 -5.03 -9.57
CA LYS A 114 -13.94 -4.70 -8.54
C LYS A 114 -13.48 -5.98 -7.84
N HIS A 115 -12.17 -6.11 -7.63
CA HIS A 115 -11.55 -7.14 -6.82
C HIS A 115 -10.47 -6.53 -5.96
N HIS A 116 -10.21 -7.08 -4.76
CA HIS A 116 -9.10 -6.61 -3.93
C HIS A 116 -8.05 -7.69 -3.74
N CYS A 117 -6.78 -7.29 -3.72
CA CYS A 117 -5.72 -8.16 -3.27
C CYS A 117 -5.83 -8.35 -1.75
N ARG A 118 -5.93 -9.59 -1.28
CA ARG A 118 -6.02 -9.91 0.16
C ARG A 118 -4.71 -9.70 0.92
N HIS A 119 -3.61 -9.53 0.20
CA HIS A 119 -2.32 -9.22 0.80
C HIS A 119 -2.09 -7.71 0.99
N CYS A 120 -2.36 -6.89 -0.03
CA CYS A 120 -2.01 -5.46 -0.01
C CYS A 120 -3.20 -4.48 -0.08
N GLY A 121 -4.44 -4.98 -0.18
CA GLY A 121 -5.65 -4.16 -0.18
C GLY A 121 -5.91 -3.35 -1.46
N ARG A 122 -5.04 -3.43 -2.49
CA ARG A 122 -5.24 -2.72 -3.78
C ARG A 122 -6.52 -3.14 -4.48
N LEU A 123 -7.17 -2.18 -5.12
CA LEU A 123 -8.35 -2.38 -5.97
C LEU A 123 -7.95 -2.69 -7.43
N LEU A 124 -8.37 -3.84 -7.93
CA LEU A 124 -7.90 -4.44 -9.18
C LEU A 124 -9.07 -5.03 -9.99
N CYS A 125 -8.85 -5.22 -11.29
CA CYS A 125 -9.72 -6.04 -12.12
C CYS A 125 -9.28 -7.52 -12.09
N HIS A 126 -10.10 -8.40 -12.66
CA HIS A 126 -9.80 -9.83 -12.74
C HIS A 126 -8.43 -10.09 -13.38
N LYS A 127 -8.13 -9.45 -14.52
CA LYS A 127 -6.87 -9.62 -15.28
C LYS A 127 -5.61 -9.27 -14.47
N CYS A 128 -5.71 -8.34 -13.53
CA CYS A 128 -4.58 -7.89 -12.71
C CYS A 128 -4.45 -8.63 -11.37
N SER A 129 -5.33 -9.61 -11.11
CA SER A 129 -5.40 -10.34 -9.83
C SER A 129 -5.78 -11.80 -10.04
N THR A 130 -5.27 -12.46 -11.09
CA THR A 130 -5.65 -13.84 -11.46
C THR A 130 -5.06 -14.91 -10.54
N LYS A 131 -4.12 -14.55 -9.66
CA LYS A 131 -3.41 -15.48 -8.78
C LYS A 131 -4.15 -15.66 -7.45
N GLU A 132 -4.05 -16.88 -6.92
CA GLU A 132 -4.54 -17.23 -5.59
C GLU A 132 -3.46 -17.98 -4.82
N ILE A 133 -3.28 -17.65 -3.55
CA ILE A 133 -2.29 -18.27 -2.66
C ILE A 133 -2.75 -18.16 -1.20
N PRO A 134 -2.48 -19.15 -0.33
CA PRO A 134 -2.67 -18.98 1.10
C PRO A 134 -1.77 -17.87 1.65
N ILE A 135 -2.28 -17.05 2.56
CA ILE A 135 -1.50 -16.03 3.27
C ILE A 135 -1.44 -16.46 4.73
N ILE A 136 -0.55 -17.41 5.02
CA ILE A 136 -0.45 -18.05 6.35
C ILE A 136 -0.18 -17.02 7.44
N LYS A 137 0.65 -16.01 7.16
CA LYS A 137 0.94 -14.91 8.10
C LYS A 137 -0.27 -14.01 8.43
N PHE A 138 -1.36 -14.11 7.68
CA PHE A 138 -2.64 -13.42 7.95
C PHE A 138 -3.72 -14.41 8.44
N ASP A 139 -3.34 -15.64 8.81
CA ASP A 139 -4.25 -16.73 9.16
C ASP A 139 -5.22 -17.15 8.03
N LEU A 140 -4.89 -16.80 6.77
CA LEU A 140 -5.66 -17.17 5.58
C LEU A 140 -5.11 -18.48 4.99
N ASN A 141 -5.51 -19.59 5.61
CA ASN A 141 -5.02 -20.93 5.27
C ASN A 141 -5.55 -21.49 3.93
N LYS A 142 -6.65 -20.94 3.42
CA LYS A 142 -7.18 -21.28 2.08
C LYS A 142 -6.60 -20.30 1.04
N PRO A 143 -6.40 -20.74 -0.22
CA PRO A 143 -5.99 -19.83 -1.27
C PRO A 143 -6.93 -18.62 -1.39
N VAL A 144 -6.34 -17.42 -1.39
CA VAL A 144 -7.07 -16.16 -1.55
C VAL A 144 -6.47 -15.34 -2.68
N ARG A 145 -7.31 -14.48 -3.28
CA ARG A 145 -6.94 -13.62 -4.39
C ARG A 145 -5.84 -12.64 -4.02
N VAL A 146 -4.77 -12.64 -4.82
CA VAL A 146 -3.67 -11.68 -4.72
C VAL A 146 -3.34 -11.06 -6.08
N CYS A 147 -2.73 -9.87 -6.06
CA CYS A 147 -2.17 -9.27 -7.26
C CYS A 147 -0.85 -9.95 -7.64
N ASN A 148 -0.38 -9.74 -8.88
CA ASN A 148 0.87 -10.35 -9.36
C ASN A 148 2.07 -9.99 -8.45
N ILE A 149 2.19 -8.70 -8.06
CA ILE A 149 3.28 -8.25 -7.18
C ILE A 149 3.25 -9.00 -5.83
N CYS A 150 2.09 -9.15 -5.22
CA CYS A 150 1.96 -9.85 -3.94
C CYS A 150 2.18 -11.36 -4.09
N PHE A 151 1.78 -11.95 -5.22
CA PHE A 151 2.08 -13.34 -5.51
C PHE A 151 3.60 -13.57 -5.58
N ASP A 152 4.34 -12.69 -6.25
CA ASP A 152 5.80 -12.77 -6.33
C ASP A 152 6.43 -12.63 -4.93
N VAL A 153 5.99 -11.65 -4.13
CA VAL A 153 6.47 -11.45 -2.75
C VAL A 153 6.21 -12.66 -1.86
N LEU A 154 5.05 -13.30 -1.99
CA LEU A 154 4.64 -14.44 -1.14
C LEU A 154 5.26 -15.77 -1.58
N THR A 155 5.67 -15.92 -2.84
CA THR A 155 6.24 -17.17 -3.37
C THR A 155 7.76 -17.20 -3.38
N LEU A 156 8.41 -16.06 -3.60
CA LEU A 156 9.88 -16.00 -3.68
C LEU A 156 10.56 -15.96 -2.31
N GLY A 157 9.77 -15.88 -1.23
CA GLY A 157 10.27 -15.58 0.12
C GLY A 157 10.76 -14.14 0.16
N GLY A 158 10.36 -13.38 1.18
CA GLY A 158 10.91 -12.05 1.41
C GLY A 158 12.43 -12.12 1.30
N VAL A 159 13.02 -11.33 0.42
CA VAL A 159 14.48 -11.16 0.32
C VAL A 159 15.00 -10.77 1.70
N SER A 160 15.41 -11.79 2.45
CA SER A 160 16.07 -11.74 3.74
C SER A 160 17.42 -11.06 3.61
#